data_AF-A0A9X3NCS8-F1
#
_entry.id   AF-A0A9X3NCS8-F1
#
_cell.length_a   1.000
_cell.length_b   1.000
_cell.length_c   1.000
_cell.angle_alpha   90.00
_cell.angle_beta   90.00
_cell.angle_gamma   90.00
#
_symmetry.space_group_name_H-M   'P 1'
#
loop_
_entity.id
_entity.type
_entity.pdbx_description
1 polymer ?
#
loop_
_entity_poly.entity_id
_entity_poly.type
_entity_poly.pdbx_seq_one_letter_code
_entity_poly.pdbx_strand_id
1 'polypeptide(L)'
;MARGTRSLKGSKRHQDATHRRWARDLNRATDSDGYRDEWYREQCGACRWWIPLTGAWGLDWGVCSNPNSQFDARARFEHDGCAAFDEARGGWVVPDESADDS
;
A
#
# COMPACT_ATOMS: atom_id res chain seq x y z
N MET A 1 0.33 38.54 -2.12
CA MET A 1 1.09 37.28 -2.00
C MET A 1 0.09 36.15 -1.81
N ALA A 2 0.02 35.18 -2.73
CA ALA A 2 -0.84 34.01 -2.53
C ALA A 2 -0.28 33.18 -1.37
N ARG A 3 -1.10 32.91 -0.34
CA ARG A 3 -0.72 31.97 0.72
C ARG A 3 -0.57 30.60 0.06
N GLY A 4 0.66 30.16 -0.14
CA GLY A 4 0.93 28.82 -0.67
C GLY A 4 0.30 27.77 0.25
N THR A 5 -0.50 26.88 -0.32
CA THR A 5 -1.10 25.78 0.43
C THR A 5 0.00 24.87 0.98
N ARG A 6 -0.06 24.56 2.28
CA ARG A 6 0.91 23.66 2.93
C ARG A 6 0.70 22.23 2.42
N SER A 7 1.79 21.52 2.13
CA SER A 7 1.76 20.09 1.82
C SER A 7 1.12 19.28 2.95
N LEU A 8 0.35 18.24 2.58
CA LEU A 8 -0.30 17.34 3.53
C LEU A 8 0.51 16.05 3.80
N LYS A 9 1.71 15.90 3.22
CA LYS A 9 2.57 14.72 3.37
C LYS A 9 2.76 14.30 4.84
N GLY A 10 3.01 15.26 5.75
CA GLY A 10 3.23 14.97 7.17
C GLY A 10 1.99 15.02 8.05
N SER A 11 0.79 15.22 7.48
CA SER A 11 -0.42 15.37 8.29
C SER A 11 -1.02 14.02 8.65
N LYS A 12 -0.89 13.60 9.91
CA LYS A 12 -1.53 12.36 10.41
C LYS A 12 -3.04 12.33 10.14
N ARG A 13 -3.75 13.44 10.39
CA ARG A 13 -5.19 13.52 10.09
C ARG A 13 -5.49 13.26 8.61
N HIS A 14 -4.64 13.75 7.71
CA HIS A 14 -4.81 13.52 6.28
C HIS A 14 -4.46 12.08 5.88
N GLN A 15 -3.42 11.50 6.48
CA GLN A 15 -3.06 10.09 6.32
C GLN A 15 -4.22 9.19 6.75
N ASP A 16 -4.74 9.36 7.97
CA ASP A 16 -5.86 8.57 8.51
C ASP A 16 -7.12 8.70 7.63
N ALA A 17 -7.44 9.92 7.17
CA ALA A 17 -8.58 10.14 6.28
C ALA A 17 -8.39 9.51 4.91
N THR A 18 -7.15 9.49 4.40
CA THR A 18 -6.80 8.87 3.12
C THR A 18 -6.85 7.35 3.22
N HIS A 19 -6.25 6.78 4.27
CA HIS A 19 -6.31 5.35 4.58
C HIS A 19 -7.77 4.88 4.59
N ARG A 20 -8.64 5.52 5.38
CA ARG A 20 -10.07 5.14 5.46
C ARG A 20 -10.82 5.26 4.14
N ARG A 21 -10.43 6.19 3.27
CA ARG A 21 -11.06 6.35 1.95
C ARG A 21 -10.59 5.26 1.01
N TRP A 22 -9.28 5.01 0.93
CA TRP A 22 -8.69 4.05 0.00
C TRP A 22 -8.95 2.60 0.42
N ALA A 23 -9.03 2.30 1.72
CA ALA A 23 -9.36 0.97 2.24
C ALA A 23 -10.82 0.54 1.96
N ARG A 24 -11.64 1.39 1.35
CA ARG A 24 -12.99 0.99 0.88
C ARG A 24 -12.96 0.26 -0.45
N ASP A 25 -11.87 0.41 -1.21
CA ASP A 25 -11.73 -0.12 -2.56
C ASP A 25 -10.73 -1.30 -2.59
N LEU A 26 -10.67 -2.08 -1.50
CA LEU A 26 -9.83 -3.28 -1.43
C LEU A 26 -10.38 -4.37 -2.34
N ASN A 27 -9.47 -5.09 -3.00
CA ASN A 27 -9.82 -6.18 -3.91
C ASN A 27 -10.11 -7.48 -3.17
N ARG A 28 -9.38 -7.74 -2.09
CA ARG A 28 -9.49 -8.95 -1.26
C ARG A 28 -9.75 -8.59 0.20
N ALA A 29 -10.79 -7.79 0.44
CA ALA A 29 -11.16 -7.38 1.78
C ALA A 29 -11.42 -8.61 2.67
N THR A 30 -10.79 -8.65 3.84
CA THR A 30 -10.82 -9.79 4.76
C THR A 30 -12.20 -10.04 5.36
N ASP A 31 -13.09 -9.04 5.32
CA ASP A 31 -14.47 -9.10 5.77
C ASP A 31 -15.47 -9.44 4.65
N SER A 32 -14.99 -9.70 3.43
CA SER A 32 -15.86 -10.11 2.32
C SER A 32 -16.23 -11.60 2.38
N ASP A 33 -17.47 -11.92 2.03
CA ASP A 33 -17.98 -13.31 1.98
C ASP A 33 -17.19 -14.21 0.99
N GLY A 34 -16.48 -13.61 0.04
CA GLY A 34 -15.65 -14.30 -0.95
C GLY A 34 -14.17 -14.41 -0.56
N TYR A 35 -13.79 -14.00 0.65
CA TYR A 35 -12.41 -14.09 1.11
C TYR A 35 -11.94 -15.54 1.21
N ARG A 36 -10.69 -15.77 0.79
CA ARG A 36 -10.05 -17.10 0.82
C ARG A 36 -8.84 -17.05 1.74
N ASP A 37 -8.69 -18.03 2.62
CA ASP A 37 -7.60 -18.07 3.60
C ASP A 37 -6.20 -17.99 2.97
N GLU A 38 -6.02 -18.56 1.78
CA GLU A 38 -4.78 -18.47 1.01
C GLU A 38 -4.36 -17.02 0.71
N TRP A 39 -5.32 -16.10 0.54
CA TRP A 39 -5.05 -14.69 0.29
C TRP A 39 -4.36 -14.00 1.45
N TYR A 40 -4.43 -14.57 2.67
CA TYR A 40 -3.66 -14.08 3.81
C TYR A 40 -2.15 -14.13 3.55
N ARG A 41 -1.67 -15.03 2.69
CA ARG A 41 -0.24 -15.09 2.31
C ARG A 41 0.06 -14.38 0.99
N GLU A 42 -0.96 -14.03 0.21
CA GLU A 42 -0.84 -13.38 -1.11
C GLU A 42 -1.08 -11.86 -1.04
N GLN A 43 -0.46 -11.23 -0.05
CA GLN A 43 -0.66 -9.81 0.22
C GLN A 43 0.34 -8.95 -0.55
N CYS A 44 -0.03 -7.70 -0.86
CA CYS A 44 0.79 -6.76 -1.61
C CYS A 44 2.15 -6.54 -0.94
N GLY A 45 2.20 -6.39 0.38
CA GLY A 45 3.45 -6.28 1.13
C GLY A 45 4.38 -7.48 0.99
N ALA A 46 3.87 -8.66 0.63
CA ALA A 46 4.67 -9.86 0.36
C ALA A 46 4.95 -10.08 -1.14
N CYS A 47 4.51 -9.18 -2.03
CA CYS A 47 4.65 -9.31 -3.47
C CYS A 47 5.90 -8.59 -3.97
N ARG A 48 6.70 -9.24 -4.83
CA ARG A 48 7.95 -8.67 -5.38
C ARG A 48 7.76 -7.40 -6.22
N TRP A 49 6.52 -7.13 -6.65
CA TRP A 49 6.14 -6.01 -7.50
C TRP A 49 5.58 -4.83 -6.70
N TRP A 50 5.44 -4.95 -5.39
CA TRP A 50 4.94 -3.88 -4.56
C TRP A 50 6.08 -2.95 -4.13
N ILE A 51 5.88 -1.66 -4.36
CA ILE A 51 6.83 -0.60 -4.02
C ILE A 51 6.21 0.23 -2.90
N PRO A 52 6.70 0.12 -1.64
CA PRO A 52 6.16 0.93 -0.56
C PRO A 52 6.30 2.43 -0.87
N LEU A 53 5.35 3.24 -0.42
CA LEU A 53 5.54 4.69 -0.35
C LEU A 53 6.63 5.00 0.70
N THR A 54 7.12 6.24 0.72
CA THR A 54 8.17 6.65 1.66
C THR A 54 7.60 7.16 2.98
N GLY A 55 8.34 6.95 4.08
CA GLY A 55 8.00 7.48 5.41
C GLY A 55 6.69 6.92 5.94
N ALA A 56 5.95 7.71 6.72
CA ALA A 56 4.71 7.25 7.38
C ALA A 56 3.63 6.70 6.43
N TRP A 57 3.65 7.07 5.14
CA TRP A 57 2.72 6.53 4.15
C TRP A 57 3.05 5.09 3.75
N GLY A 58 4.32 4.71 3.82
CA GLY A 58 4.83 3.39 3.45
C GLY A 58 4.45 2.27 4.40
N LEU A 59 4.03 2.63 5.63
CA LEU A 59 3.59 1.67 6.65
C LEU A 59 2.28 0.97 6.29
N ASP A 60 1.46 1.57 5.42
CA ASP A 60 0.18 1.01 4.99
C ASP A 60 0.13 0.87 3.46
N TRP A 61 0.72 1.83 2.73
CA TRP A 61 0.45 2.03 1.31
C TRP A 61 1.71 1.98 0.47
N GLY A 62 1.59 1.29 -0.67
CA GLY A 62 2.59 1.27 -1.74
C GLY A 62 1.93 1.37 -3.11
N VAL A 63 2.68 1.10 -4.17
CA VAL A 63 2.22 1.08 -5.55
C VAL A 63 2.52 -0.29 -6.16
N CYS A 64 1.57 -0.82 -6.93
CA CYS A 64 1.83 -2.03 -7.71
C CYS A 64 2.55 -1.67 -9.01
N SER A 65 3.64 -2.39 -9.30
CA SER A 65 4.44 -2.26 -10.54
C SER A 65 4.38 -3.49 -11.44
N ASN A 66 3.44 -4.41 -11.19
CA ASN A 66 3.29 -5.61 -12.01
C ASN A 66 2.46 -5.28 -13.25
N PRO A 67 3.02 -5.34 -14.48
CA PRO A 67 2.29 -5.01 -15.70
C PRO A 67 1.13 -5.97 -16.01
N ASN A 68 1.09 -7.14 -15.37
CA ASN A 68 -0.01 -8.10 -15.52
C ASN A 68 -1.11 -7.92 -14.46
N SER A 69 -0.92 -7.03 -13.48
CA SER A 69 -1.93 -6.73 -12.48
C SER A 69 -2.91 -5.70 -13.01
N GLN A 70 -4.20 -5.89 -12.72
CA GLN A 70 -5.22 -4.85 -12.94
C GLN A 70 -4.96 -3.55 -12.13
N PHE A 71 -3.99 -3.58 -11.22
CA PHE A 71 -3.61 -2.48 -10.35
C PHE A 71 -2.26 -1.85 -10.68
N ASP A 72 -1.66 -2.13 -11.84
CA ASP A 72 -0.42 -1.49 -12.27
C ASP A 72 -0.51 0.05 -12.19
N ALA A 73 0.54 0.67 -11.66
CA ALA A 73 0.64 2.09 -11.36
C ALA A 73 -0.43 2.66 -10.39
N ARG A 74 -1.10 1.81 -9.59
CA ARG A 74 -2.09 2.25 -8.58
C ARG A 74 -1.60 2.03 -7.16
N ALA A 75 -2.06 2.91 -6.26
CA ALA A 75 -1.82 2.75 -4.83
C ALA A 75 -2.55 1.53 -4.27
N ARG A 76 -1.87 0.75 -3.42
CA ARG A 76 -2.36 -0.50 -2.83
C ARG A 76 -2.01 -0.60 -1.36
N PHE A 77 -2.97 -1.07 -0.59
CA PHE A 77 -2.78 -1.39 0.82
C PHE A 77 -1.90 -2.62 0.94
N GLU A 78 -0.98 -2.63 1.89
CA GLU A 78 -0.01 -3.72 2.07
C GLU A 78 -0.70 -5.07 2.31
N HIS A 79 -1.87 -5.09 2.98
CA HIS A 79 -2.65 -6.31 3.23
C HIS A 79 -3.69 -6.65 2.15
N ASP A 80 -3.78 -5.89 1.05
CA ASP A 80 -4.63 -6.27 -0.10
C ASP A 80 -3.88 -7.25 -1.02
N GLY A 81 -4.49 -7.72 -2.09
CA GLY A 81 -3.82 -8.60 -3.05
C GLY A 81 -4.51 -8.66 -4.41
N CYS A 82 -3.93 -9.44 -5.33
CA CYS A 82 -4.52 -9.69 -6.64
C CYS A 82 -4.11 -11.07 -7.16
N ALA A 83 -4.76 -11.54 -8.22
CA ALA A 83 -4.45 -12.83 -8.83
C ALA A 83 -3.06 -12.91 -9.48
N ALA A 84 -2.41 -11.78 -9.74
CA ALA A 84 -1.04 -11.70 -10.27
C ALA A 84 0.01 -11.59 -9.14
N PHE A 85 -0.29 -12.12 -7.95
CA PHE A 85 0.67 -12.20 -6.85
C PHE A 85 1.91 -13.02 -7.26
N ASP A 86 3.08 -12.50 -6.91
CA ASP A 86 4.37 -13.17 -7.12
C ASP A 86 5.24 -12.85 -5.90
N GLU A 87 5.60 -13.89 -5.14
CA GLU A 87 6.19 -13.77 -3.82
C GLU A 87 7.57 -13.08 -3.87
N ALA A 88 7.78 -12.11 -2.98
CA ALA A 88 9.08 -11.48 -2.80
C ALA A 88 10.06 -12.44 -2.12
N ARG A 89 11.27 -12.51 -2.65
CA ARG A 89 12.38 -13.19 -1.95
C ARG A 89 12.68 -12.41 -0.67
N GLY A 90 12.65 -13.09 0.48
CA GLY A 90 12.86 -12.47 1.78
C GLY A 90 11.59 -12.10 2.52
N GLY A 91 10.40 -12.33 1.93
CA GLY A 91 9.12 -12.12 2.59
C GLY A 91 8.64 -10.67 2.48
N TRP A 92 8.14 -10.12 3.59
CA TRP A 92 7.51 -8.80 3.62
C TRP A 92 8.49 -7.68 3.21
N VAL A 93 8.08 -6.87 2.23
CA VAL A 93 8.81 -5.69 1.76
C VAL A 93 8.61 -4.57 2.77
N VAL A 94 9.69 -4.16 3.43
CA VAL A 94 9.66 -3.08 4.41
C VAL A 94 9.90 -1.74 3.68
N PRO A 95 9.12 -0.68 3.94
CA PRO A 95 9.43 0.66 3.45
C PRO A 95 10.82 1.11 3.91
N ASP A 96 11.54 1.83 3.05
CA ASP A 96 12.78 2.49 3.46
C ASP A 96 12.49 3.37 4.70
N GLU A 97 13.28 3.17 5.76
CA GLU A 97 13.15 3.99 6.97
C GLU A 97 13.25 5.47 6.60
N SER A 98 12.43 6.30 7.25
CA SER A 98 12.51 7.75 7.08
C SER A 98 13.97 8.19 7.20
N ALA A 99 14.47 8.92 6.21
CA ALA A 99 15.75 9.62 6.25
C ALA A 99 15.72 10.77 7.29
N ASP A 100 15.43 10.44 8.54
CA ASP A 100 15.44 11.30 9.72
C ASP A 100 16.25 10.58 10.82
N ASP A 101 17.54 10.40 10.55
CA ASP A 101 18.60 10.45 11.58
C ASP A 101 19.91 10.89 10.91
N SER A 102 20.01 12.18 10.58
CA SER A 102 21.25 12.93 10.27
C SER A 102 21.01 14.43 10.38
#